data_AF-Q23JG7-F1
#
_entry.id   AF-Q23JG7-F1
#
_cell.length_a   1.000
_cell.length_b   1.000
_cell.length_c   1.000
_cell.angle_alpha   90.00
_cell.angle_beta   90.00
_cell.angle_gamma   90.00
#
_symmetry.space_group_name_H-M   'P 1'
#
loop_
_entity.id
_entity.type
_entity.pdbx_description
1 polymer ?
#
loop_
_entity_poly.entity_id
_entity_poly.type
_entity_poly.pdbx_seq_one_letter_code
_entity_poly.pdbx_strand_id
1 'polypeptide(L)'
;MKSIILILISQLITICLSQNLRQNKKNTYELLYTSSSLISSVSFSSLNTQLSNVYLPLITSGGPLGYNGPLGPFGPLGTLGPVGSNTWNPSQLISGIEWSSFSSELTAQDGPLSQNGPLGHKGPLNNNLYNGENYSFDSNGFFQQLTGLGLFASLGPLGPLGVLGLLGPLGPVGAHGFKADRDGQYINYQGQIQKEIVVKYDDQSSRKYELFEVYQSSFAKANFNVLDTSFMIQGSFGMFGSQKDQFTFTSNSDQFVTIILIPEKSLDSFKLSLLDVQSNLIDSASNSGLIEHFIIQMKKGQQLTIQVDLQISMQFFSKSYRLIVVGSTAHNNFNKVNGSHVKKYNITTQFNQF
;
A
#
# COMPACT_ATOMS: atom_id res chain seq x y z
N MET A 1 34.21 -41.34 46.85
CA MET A 1 34.15 -39.85 46.80
C MET A 1 34.81 -39.23 45.57
N LYS A 2 35.96 -39.70 45.06
CA LYS A 2 36.62 -39.09 43.88
C LYS A 2 35.83 -39.19 42.56
N SER A 3 35.01 -40.23 42.35
CA SER A 3 34.25 -40.39 41.10
C SER A 3 32.99 -39.51 40.98
N ILE A 4 32.44 -39.02 42.09
CA ILE A 4 31.21 -38.19 42.07
C ILE A 4 31.54 -36.73 41.67
N ILE A 5 32.73 -36.24 42.04
CA ILE A 5 33.18 -34.88 41.71
C ILE A 5 33.43 -34.74 40.20
N LEU A 6 33.92 -35.78 39.52
CA LEU A 6 34.20 -35.73 38.08
C LEU A 6 32.92 -35.64 37.22
N ILE A 7 31.83 -36.28 37.66
CA ILE A 7 30.54 -36.26 36.95
C ILE A 7 29.86 -34.90 37.10
N LEU A 8 29.94 -34.27 38.28
CA LEU A 8 29.40 -32.93 38.52
C LEU A 8 30.14 -31.84 37.73
N ILE A 9 31.46 -31.95 37.58
CA ILE A 9 32.24 -31.01 36.75
C ILE A 9 31.93 -31.20 35.26
N SER A 10 31.76 -32.44 34.79
CA SER A 10 31.34 -32.73 33.41
C SER A 10 29.94 -32.17 33.08
N GLN A 11 28.99 -32.26 34.02
CA GLN A 11 27.65 -31.73 33.83
C GLN A 11 27.61 -30.20 33.92
N LEU A 12 28.38 -29.57 34.81
CA LEU A 12 28.49 -28.10 34.84
C LEU A 12 29.17 -27.53 33.59
N ILE A 13 30.19 -28.21 33.05
CA ILE A 13 30.85 -27.80 31.81
C ILE A 13 29.88 -27.94 30.62
N THR A 14 29.08 -29.01 30.58
CA THR A 14 28.04 -29.18 29.55
C THR A 14 26.94 -28.11 29.66
N ILE A 15 26.53 -27.71 30.88
CA ILE A 15 25.52 -26.65 31.08
C ILE A 15 26.09 -25.25 30.74
N CYS A 16 27.35 -24.97 31.08
CA CYS A 16 28.01 -23.71 30.70
C CYS A 16 28.34 -23.63 29.20
N LEU A 17 28.61 -24.75 28.53
CA LEU A 17 28.81 -24.81 27.06
C LEU A 17 27.48 -24.81 26.29
N SER A 18 26.39 -25.36 26.85
CA SER A 18 25.07 -25.32 26.21
C SER A 18 24.39 -23.95 26.33
N GLN A 19 24.77 -23.14 27.32
CA GLN A 19 24.29 -21.75 27.44
C GLN A 19 25.03 -20.77 26.51
N ASN A 20 26.20 -21.12 25.97
CA ASN A 20 27.01 -20.23 25.12
C ASN A 20 26.88 -20.48 23.60
N LEU A 21 26.01 -21.39 23.18
CA LEU A 21 25.75 -21.69 21.76
C LEU A 21 24.32 -21.35 21.30
N ARG A 22 23.58 -20.53 22.05
CA ARG A 22 22.47 -19.76 21.45
C ARG A 22 23.06 -18.57 20.69
N GLN A 23 23.69 -18.83 19.56
CA GLN A 23 23.92 -17.77 18.58
C GLN A 23 22.54 -17.28 18.15
N ASN A 24 22.14 -16.09 18.62
CA ASN A 24 21.05 -15.32 18.04
C ASN A 24 21.39 -15.10 16.56
N LYS A 25 20.96 -16.02 15.69
CA LYS A 25 21.14 -15.89 14.25
C LYS A 25 20.25 -14.75 13.81
N LYS A 26 20.85 -13.56 13.72
CA LYS A 26 20.21 -12.38 13.14
C LYS A 26 19.91 -12.72 11.68
N ASN A 27 18.63 -12.92 11.38
CA ASN A 27 18.21 -13.03 10.00
C ASN A 27 18.08 -11.61 9.45
N THR A 28 18.96 -11.29 8.50
CA THR A 28 18.88 -10.06 7.73
C THR A 28 18.07 -10.34 6.48
N TYR A 29 17.02 -9.56 6.25
CA TYR A 29 16.24 -9.61 5.01
C TYR A 29 16.41 -8.29 4.26
N GLU A 30 16.50 -8.39 2.93
CA GLU A 30 16.56 -7.23 2.05
C GLU A 30 15.15 -6.80 1.65
N LEU A 31 14.88 -5.50 1.81
CA LEU A 31 13.66 -4.82 1.40
C LEU A 31 13.97 -3.96 0.18
N LEU A 32 13.19 -4.12 -0.89
CA LEU A 32 13.27 -3.26 -2.08
C LEU A 32 12.17 -2.21 -2.05
N TYR A 33 12.52 -0.96 -2.38
CA TYR A 33 11.54 0.12 -2.45
C TYR A 33 11.93 1.22 -3.46
N THR A 34 10.95 2.02 -3.84
CA THR A 34 11.12 3.32 -4.51
C THR A 34 10.20 4.36 -3.88
N SER A 35 10.46 5.65 -4.10
CA SER A 35 9.72 6.75 -3.51
C SER A 35 9.76 8.01 -4.39
N SER A 36 8.86 8.95 -4.14
CA SER A 36 8.81 10.22 -4.86
C SER A 36 10.11 11.03 -4.74
N SER A 37 10.78 11.00 -3.57
CA SER A 37 12.06 11.71 -3.37
C SER A 37 13.19 11.15 -4.24
N LEU A 38 13.14 9.86 -4.56
CA LEU A 38 14.14 9.18 -5.38
C LEU A 38 14.01 9.49 -6.88
N ILE A 39 12.88 10.04 -7.34
CA ILE A 39 12.67 10.43 -8.74
C ILE A 39 13.73 11.45 -9.19
N SER A 40 14.12 12.37 -8.31
CA SER A 40 15.16 13.37 -8.59
C SER A 40 16.54 12.76 -8.88
N SER A 41 16.79 11.52 -8.44
CA SER A 41 18.05 10.79 -8.64
C SER A 41 18.05 9.91 -9.89
N VAL A 42 16.98 9.93 -10.68
CA VAL A 42 16.83 9.11 -11.88
C VAL A 42 17.65 9.71 -13.01
N SER A 43 18.55 8.89 -13.57
CA SER A 43 19.15 9.19 -14.86
C SER A 43 18.20 8.69 -15.95
N PHE A 44 17.46 9.58 -16.61
CA PHE A 44 16.49 9.19 -17.65
C PHE A 44 17.13 8.50 -18.86
N SER A 45 18.43 8.68 -19.07
CA SER A 45 19.19 7.92 -20.08
C SER A 45 19.42 6.45 -19.70
N SER A 46 19.26 6.08 -18.43
CA SER A 46 19.25 4.67 -17.98
C SER A 46 17.89 3.98 -18.14
N LEU A 47 16.84 4.75 -18.42
CA LEU A 47 15.56 4.22 -18.89
C LEU A 47 15.64 3.96 -20.40
N ASN A 48 14.64 3.27 -20.95
CA ASN A 48 14.56 3.07 -22.41
C ASN A 48 14.79 4.41 -23.14
N THR A 49 15.87 4.46 -23.94
CA THR A 49 16.44 5.69 -24.50
C THR A 49 15.47 6.44 -25.41
N GLN A 50 14.56 5.72 -26.08
CA GLN A 50 13.51 6.29 -26.93
C GLN A 50 12.46 7.10 -26.15
N LEU A 51 12.38 6.92 -24.83
CA LEU A 51 11.35 7.53 -23.98
C LEU A 51 11.90 8.55 -22.97
N SER A 52 13.22 8.69 -22.85
CA SER A 52 13.89 9.51 -21.83
C SER A 52 13.35 10.95 -21.71
N ASN A 53 13.12 11.63 -22.84
CA ASN A 53 12.57 13.00 -22.87
C ASN A 53 11.05 13.07 -22.66
N VAL A 54 10.31 11.99 -22.91
CA VAL A 54 8.85 11.90 -22.73
C VAL A 54 8.49 11.84 -21.24
N TYR A 55 9.39 11.37 -20.38
CA TYR A 55 9.13 11.25 -18.95
C TYR A 55 9.22 12.57 -18.17
N LEU A 56 10.00 13.55 -18.64
CA LEU A 56 10.23 14.79 -17.90
C LEU A 56 8.93 15.54 -17.59
N PRO A 57 8.00 15.75 -18.54
CA PRO A 57 6.70 16.36 -18.23
C PRO A 57 5.90 15.58 -17.18
N LEU A 58 6.08 14.26 -17.10
CA LEU A 58 5.29 13.39 -16.23
C LEU A 58 5.66 13.49 -14.74
N ILE A 59 6.83 14.04 -14.45
CA ILE A 59 7.35 14.23 -13.08
C ILE A 59 7.37 15.71 -12.67
N THR A 60 6.63 16.57 -13.37
CA THR A 60 6.41 17.97 -12.98
C THR A 60 5.21 18.09 -12.04
N SER A 61 5.02 19.27 -11.42
CA SER A 61 3.85 19.47 -10.56
C SER A 61 2.51 19.40 -11.29
N GLY A 62 2.48 19.67 -12.60
CA GLY A 62 1.30 19.46 -13.45
C GLY A 62 1.23 18.07 -14.08
N GLY A 63 2.26 17.24 -13.91
CA GLY A 63 2.30 15.87 -14.40
C GLY A 63 1.42 14.93 -13.57
N PRO A 64 1.26 13.67 -13.99
CA PRO A 64 0.35 12.73 -13.35
C PRO A 64 0.78 12.32 -11.93
N LEU A 65 2.08 12.38 -11.61
CA LEU A 65 2.60 12.22 -10.23
C LEU A 65 2.64 13.53 -9.44
N GLY A 66 2.35 14.64 -10.12
CA GLY A 66 2.44 15.99 -9.61
C GLY A 66 1.28 16.34 -8.69
N TYR A 67 1.52 17.36 -7.87
CA TYR A 67 0.53 17.92 -6.96
C TYR A 67 -0.77 18.39 -7.64
N ASN A 68 -0.67 18.90 -8.86
CA ASN A 68 -1.82 19.36 -9.65
C ASN A 68 -2.35 18.27 -10.60
N GLY A 69 -1.81 17.06 -10.50
CA GLY A 69 -2.22 15.91 -11.30
C GLY A 69 -3.39 15.12 -10.69
N PRO A 70 -3.72 13.94 -11.26
CA PRO A 70 -4.79 13.07 -10.82
C PRO A 70 -4.54 12.44 -9.44
N LEU A 71 -3.29 12.35 -8.98
CA LEU A 71 -2.99 11.91 -7.61
C LEU A 71 -3.05 13.05 -6.58
N GLY A 72 -3.28 14.29 -7.03
CA GLY A 72 -3.32 15.47 -6.17
C GLY A 72 -4.64 15.70 -5.41
N PRO A 73 -4.69 16.73 -4.54
CA PRO A 73 -5.89 17.14 -3.78
C PRO A 73 -7.16 17.33 -4.61
N PHE A 74 -7.02 17.70 -5.88
CA PHE A 74 -8.13 17.99 -6.78
C PHE A 74 -8.43 16.85 -7.76
N GLY A 75 -7.66 15.75 -7.69
CA GLY A 75 -7.86 14.56 -8.50
C GLY A 75 -8.97 13.64 -7.95
N PRO A 76 -9.18 12.47 -8.58
CA PRO A 76 -10.24 11.53 -8.20
C PRO A 76 -10.13 10.98 -6.76
N LEU A 77 -8.93 10.97 -6.17
CA LEU A 77 -8.71 10.53 -4.80
C LEU A 77 -8.85 11.67 -3.78
N GLY A 78 -8.96 12.90 -4.25
CA GLY A 78 -9.06 14.10 -3.44
C GLY A 78 -10.48 14.39 -2.94
N THR A 79 -10.63 15.54 -2.29
CA THR A 79 -11.88 15.93 -1.61
C THR A 79 -13.07 16.04 -2.56
N LEU A 80 -12.84 16.47 -3.81
CA LEU A 80 -13.89 16.63 -4.83
C LEU A 80 -14.15 15.36 -5.65
N GLY A 81 -13.34 14.32 -5.45
CA GLY A 81 -13.46 13.07 -6.19
C GLY A 81 -14.55 12.13 -5.65
N PRO A 82 -14.75 10.96 -6.29
CA PRO A 82 -15.76 10.00 -5.87
C PRO A 82 -15.59 9.50 -4.44
N VAL A 83 -14.38 9.50 -3.89
CA VAL A 83 -14.13 9.11 -2.48
C VAL A 83 -13.99 10.32 -1.55
N GLY A 84 -14.48 11.47 -1.99
CA GLY A 84 -14.60 12.71 -1.21
C GLY A 84 -15.58 12.59 -0.03
N SER A 85 -15.45 13.49 0.94
CA SER A 85 -16.37 13.56 2.09
C SER A 85 -17.42 14.68 1.98
N ASN A 86 -17.56 15.30 0.80
CA ASN A 86 -18.52 16.39 0.60
C ASN A 86 -19.97 15.90 0.76
N THR A 87 -20.83 16.78 1.28
CA THR A 87 -22.25 16.50 1.56
C THR A 87 -23.08 16.14 0.32
N TRP A 88 -22.61 16.50 -0.87
CA TRP A 88 -23.25 16.16 -2.15
C TRP A 88 -22.65 14.92 -2.82
N ASN A 89 -21.64 14.27 -2.22
CA ASN A 89 -21.00 13.12 -2.84
C ASN A 89 -21.91 11.87 -2.79
N PRO A 90 -22.41 11.36 -3.94
CA PRO A 90 -23.31 10.21 -3.97
C PRO A 90 -22.69 8.93 -3.41
N SER A 91 -21.36 8.86 -3.35
CA SER A 91 -20.63 7.72 -2.82
C SER A 91 -20.93 7.41 -1.36
N GLN A 92 -21.32 8.43 -0.56
CA GLN A 92 -21.77 8.20 0.82
C GLN A 92 -23.10 7.43 0.88
N LEU A 93 -23.94 7.55 -0.15
CA LEU A 93 -25.16 6.77 -0.27
C LEU A 93 -24.85 5.33 -0.67
N ILE A 94 -23.88 5.13 -1.56
CA ILE A 94 -23.47 3.81 -2.06
C ILE A 94 -22.78 3.00 -0.96
N SER A 95 -21.84 3.59 -0.22
CA SER A 95 -21.11 2.90 0.85
C SER A 95 -21.92 2.69 2.13
N GLY A 96 -22.98 3.50 2.33
CA GLY A 96 -23.81 3.50 3.54
C GLY A 96 -24.99 2.52 3.50
N ILE A 97 -25.26 1.89 2.36
CA ILE A 97 -26.40 0.98 2.15
C ILE A 97 -25.86 -0.42 1.83
N GLU A 98 -26.57 -1.45 2.30
CA GLU A 98 -26.29 -2.85 1.93
C GLU A 98 -27.02 -3.16 0.62
N TRP A 99 -26.28 -3.62 -0.39
CA TRP A 99 -26.82 -3.87 -1.73
C TRP A 99 -26.23 -5.13 -2.39
N SER A 100 -25.78 -6.09 -1.59
CA SER A 100 -25.17 -7.35 -2.05
C SER A 100 -26.05 -8.15 -3.02
N SER A 101 -27.38 -8.06 -2.88
CA SER A 101 -28.31 -8.70 -3.82
C SER A 101 -28.19 -8.13 -5.23
N PHE A 102 -28.16 -6.81 -5.37
CA PHE A 102 -27.98 -6.15 -6.67
C PHE A 102 -26.56 -6.32 -7.20
N SER A 103 -25.56 -6.27 -6.32
CA SER A 103 -24.17 -6.60 -6.65
C SER A 103 -24.01 -8.02 -7.21
N SER A 104 -24.72 -9.00 -6.64
CA SER A 104 -24.75 -10.38 -7.13
C SER A 104 -25.41 -10.49 -8.50
N GLU A 105 -26.50 -9.76 -8.73
CA GLU A 105 -27.16 -9.70 -10.04
C GLU A 105 -26.26 -9.09 -11.11
N LEU A 106 -25.61 -7.95 -10.81
CA LEU A 106 -24.62 -7.35 -11.71
C LEU A 106 -23.49 -8.34 -12.02
N THR A 107 -22.99 -9.05 -11.01
CA THR A 107 -21.94 -10.05 -11.17
C THR A 107 -22.37 -11.18 -12.10
N ALA A 108 -23.63 -11.62 -12.04
CA ALA A 108 -24.19 -12.60 -12.96
C ALA A 108 -24.32 -12.08 -14.41
N GLN A 109 -24.35 -10.77 -14.60
CA GLN A 109 -24.40 -10.08 -15.89
C GLN A 109 -23.02 -9.52 -16.32
N ASP A 110 -21.95 -10.25 -16.01
CA ASP A 110 -20.56 -9.85 -16.34
C ASP A 110 -20.10 -8.52 -15.71
N GLY A 111 -20.68 -8.16 -14.56
CA GLY A 111 -20.34 -6.96 -13.80
C GLY A 111 -18.94 -6.98 -13.16
N PRO A 112 -18.61 -5.96 -12.34
CA PRO A 112 -17.23 -5.72 -11.90
C PRO A 112 -16.56 -6.85 -11.09
N LEU A 113 -17.34 -7.68 -10.40
CA LEU A 113 -16.86 -8.84 -9.64
C LEU A 113 -17.00 -10.17 -10.40
N SER A 114 -17.33 -10.13 -11.68
CA SER A 114 -17.35 -11.31 -12.54
C SER A 114 -15.94 -11.65 -13.04
N GLN A 115 -15.77 -12.84 -13.61
CA GLN A 115 -14.54 -13.24 -14.29
C GLN A 115 -14.20 -12.41 -15.54
N ASN A 116 -15.20 -11.74 -16.11
CA ASN A 116 -15.04 -10.81 -17.23
C ASN A 116 -14.78 -9.37 -16.74
N GLY A 117 -14.93 -9.14 -15.44
CA GLY A 117 -14.68 -7.86 -14.80
C GLY A 117 -13.18 -7.55 -14.60
N PRO A 118 -12.87 -6.36 -14.07
CA PRO A 118 -11.50 -5.87 -13.84
C PRO A 118 -10.63 -6.75 -12.92
N LEU A 119 -11.23 -7.55 -12.03
CA LEU A 119 -10.48 -8.48 -11.17
C LEU A 119 -10.26 -9.86 -11.80
N GLY A 120 -10.96 -10.16 -12.89
CA GLY A 120 -10.86 -11.44 -13.59
C GLY A 120 -9.70 -11.52 -14.57
N HIS A 121 -9.58 -12.66 -15.25
CA HIS A 121 -8.51 -12.95 -16.21
C HIS A 121 -8.52 -12.06 -17.45
N LYS A 122 -9.59 -11.30 -17.71
CA LYS A 122 -9.61 -10.29 -18.79
C LYS A 122 -9.22 -8.89 -18.31
N GLY A 123 -9.11 -8.71 -17.00
CA GLY A 123 -8.80 -7.43 -16.38
C GLY A 123 -7.31 -7.10 -16.39
N PRO A 124 -6.95 -5.90 -15.90
CA PRO A 124 -5.57 -5.40 -15.85
C PRO A 124 -4.65 -6.19 -14.90
N LEU A 125 -5.19 -7.07 -14.05
CA LEU A 125 -4.40 -7.94 -13.16
C LEU A 125 -3.99 -9.27 -13.81
N ASN A 126 -4.39 -9.52 -15.06
CA ASN A 126 -3.94 -10.72 -15.78
C ASN A 126 -2.40 -10.72 -15.88
N ASN A 127 -1.76 -11.81 -15.48
CA ASN A 127 -0.29 -11.90 -15.46
C ASN A 127 0.35 -11.65 -16.83
N ASN A 128 -0.24 -12.11 -17.93
CA ASN A 128 0.29 -11.87 -19.27
C ASN A 128 0.23 -10.39 -19.66
N LEU A 129 -0.85 -9.70 -19.26
CA LEU A 129 -1.01 -8.26 -19.50
C LEU A 129 -0.13 -7.43 -18.57
N TYR A 130 -0.12 -7.76 -17.29
CA TYR A 130 0.63 -7.08 -16.25
C TYR A 130 2.15 -7.26 -16.41
N ASN A 131 2.63 -8.48 -16.67
CA ASN A 131 4.05 -8.76 -16.91
C ASN A 131 4.50 -8.37 -18.33
N GLY A 132 3.54 -8.18 -19.24
CA GLY A 132 3.81 -7.98 -20.66
C GLY A 132 4.34 -9.23 -21.35
N GLU A 133 4.03 -10.45 -20.89
CA GLU A 133 4.57 -11.69 -21.47
C GLU A 133 4.07 -11.94 -22.90
N ASN A 134 2.87 -11.45 -23.23
CA ASN A 134 2.29 -11.54 -24.58
C ASN A 134 2.45 -10.25 -25.39
N TYR A 135 3.17 -9.27 -24.87
CA TYR A 135 3.37 -7.98 -25.50
C TYR A 135 4.87 -7.70 -25.63
N SER A 136 5.30 -7.08 -26.72
CA SER A 136 6.70 -6.65 -26.88
C SER A 136 7.00 -5.40 -26.05
N PHE A 137 6.74 -5.44 -24.74
CA PHE A 137 7.09 -4.34 -23.83
C PHE A 137 8.59 -4.37 -23.57
N ASP A 138 9.27 -3.32 -24.00
CA ASP A 138 10.69 -3.14 -23.70
C ASP A 138 10.94 -3.13 -22.18
N SER A 139 12.06 -3.74 -21.78
CA SER A 139 12.57 -3.62 -20.42
C SER A 139 12.76 -2.14 -20.06
N ASN A 140 12.29 -1.73 -18.88
CA ASN A 140 12.26 -0.32 -18.44
C ASN A 140 11.50 0.65 -19.37
N GLY A 141 10.65 0.15 -20.28
CA GLY A 141 9.70 0.98 -21.03
C GLY A 141 8.58 1.52 -20.14
N PHE A 142 7.76 2.43 -20.68
CA PHE A 142 6.71 3.11 -19.91
C PHE A 142 5.75 2.14 -19.22
N PHE A 143 5.29 1.10 -19.94
CA PHE A 143 4.40 0.09 -19.37
C PHE A 143 5.02 -0.68 -18.20
N GLN A 144 6.31 -1.03 -18.29
CA GLN A 144 7.01 -1.67 -17.18
C GLN A 144 7.11 -0.73 -15.97
N GLN A 145 7.28 0.58 -16.19
CA GLN A 145 7.31 1.58 -15.11
C GLN A 145 5.95 1.80 -14.43
N LEU A 146 4.85 1.26 -14.96
CA LEU A 146 3.53 1.21 -14.28
C LEU A 146 3.37 -0.04 -13.39
N THR A 147 4.31 -0.98 -13.43
CA THR A 147 4.30 -2.19 -12.58
C THR A 147 5.05 -1.93 -11.26
N GLY A 148 5.01 -2.89 -10.33
CA GLY A 148 5.60 -2.73 -8.98
C GLY A 148 7.05 -2.23 -8.99
N LEU A 149 7.43 -1.38 -8.05
CA LEU A 149 8.73 -0.66 -8.00
C LEU A 149 9.03 0.28 -9.18
N GLY A 150 8.14 0.39 -10.17
CA GLY A 150 8.23 1.36 -11.25
C GLY A 150 8.04 2.80 -10.80
N LEU A 151 8.63 3.73 -11.56
CA LEU A 151 8.52 5.18 -11.33
C LEU A 151 7.07 5.69 -11.32
N PHE A 152 6.19 5.05 -12.09
CA PHE A 152 4.80 5.42 -12.27
C PHE A 152 3.85 4.35 -11.71
N ALA A 153 4.34 3.45 -10.86
CA ALA A 153 3.56 2.33 -10.33
C ALA A 153 2.27 2.77 -9.61
N SER A 154 2.29 3.94 -8.97
CA SER A 154 1.12 4.56 -8.33
C SER A 154 0.00 4.97 -9.32
N LEU A 155 0.32 5.07 -10.61
CA LEU A 155 -0.66 5.30 -11.69
C LEU A 155 -1.07 4.01 -12.39
N GLY A 156 -0.39 2.90 -12.10
CA GLY A 156 -0.63 1.61 -12.72
C GLY A 156 -1.80 0.84 -12.10
N PRO A 157 -2.00 -0.42 -12.56
CA PRO A 157 -3.07 -1.29 -12.07
C PRO A 157 -3.05 -1.57 -10.56
N LEU A 158 -1.86 -1.48 -9.94
CA LEU A 158 -1.61 -1.71 -8.52
C LEU A 158 -1.58 -0.42 -7.69
N GLY A 159 -1.85 0.71 -8.34
CA GLY A 159 -1.95 2.00 -7.68
C GLY A 159 -3.32 2.24 -7.06
N PRO A 160 -3.49 3.34 -6.30
CA PRO A 160 -4.75 3.75 -5.69
C PRO A 160 -5.88 4.07 -6.66
N LEU A 161 -5.56 4.37 -7.91
CA LEU A 161 -6.55 4.54 -9.00
C LEU A 161 -6.86 3.21 -9.72
N GLY A 162 -6.11 2.16 -9.42
CA GLY A 162 -6.25 0.84 -10.03
C GLY A 162 -7.41 0.04 -9.45
N VAL A 163 -7.54 -1.19 -9.93
CA VAL A 163 -8.68 -2.06 -9.61
C VAL A 163 -8.65 -2.59 -8.17
N LEU A 164 -7.48 -2.56 -7.53
CA LEU A 164 -7.30 -2.90 -6.12
C LEU A 164 -7.36 -1.67 -5.20
N GLY A 165 -7.47 -0.47 -5.77
CA GLY A 165 -7.51 0.79 -5.02
C GLY A 165 -8.93 1.24 -4.69
N LEU A 166 -9.03 2.48 -4.18
CA LEU A 166 -10.27 3.08 -3.66
C LEU A 166 -11.40 3.15 -4.68
N LEU A 167 -11.06 3.34 -5.95
CA LEU A 167 -12.02 3.50 -7.05
C LEU A 167 -12.33 2.17 -7.75
N GLY A 168 -11.68 1.08 -7.31
CA GLY A 168 -11.90 -0.26 -7.82
C GLY A 168 -13.17 -0.91 -7.25
N PRO A 169 -13.49 -2.13 -7.70
CA PRO A 169 -14.67 -2.88 -7.24
C PRO A 169 -14.64 -3.24 -5.75
N LEU A 170 -13.48 -3.16 -5.11
CA LEU A 170 -13.24 -3.53 -3.71
C LEU A 170 -13.36 -2.34 -2.75
N GLY A 171 -13.39 -1.11 -3.26
CA GLY A 171 -13.45 0.10 -2.46
C GLY A 171 -14.86 0.58 -2.12
N PRO A 172 -14.99 1.73 -1.44
CA PRO A 172 -16.26 2.19 -0.84
C PRO A 172 -17.40 2.39 -1.82
N VAL A 173 -17.07 2.61 -3.08
CA VAL A 173 -18.02 2.81 -4.18
C VAL A 173 -18.11 1.60 -5.11
N GLY A 174 -17.42 0.52 -4.75
CA GLY A 174 -17.28 -0.68 -5.53
C GLY A 174 -18.51 -1.58 -5.45
N ALA A 175 -18.61 -2.48 -6.42
CA ALA A 175 -19.74 -3.40 -6.53
C ALA A 175 -19.69 -4.57 -5.55
N HIS A 176 -18.92 -4.51 -4.44
CA HIS A 176 -18.91 -5.58 -3.43
C HIS A 176 -20.17 -5.62 -2.56
N GLY A 177 -20.95 -4.53 -2.53
CA GLY A 177 -22.31 -4.54 -1.96
C GLY A 177 -22.39 -4.56 -0.44
N PHE A 178 -21.25 -4.56 0.26
CA PHE A 178 -21.20 -4.47 1.71
C PHE A 178 -21.34 -3.03 2.18
N LYS A 179 -22.06 -2.84 3.27
CA LYS A 179 -22.17 -1.56 3.96
C LYS A 179 -20.95 -1.36 4.87
N ALA A 180 -20.42 -0.15 4.96
CA ALA A 180 -19.44 0.21 5.99
C ALA A 180 -20.12 0.55 7.33
N ASP A 181 -19.53 0.12 8.44
CA ASP A 181 -19.89 0.60 9.78
C ASP A 181 -19.36 2.02 10.03
N ARG A 182 -19.57 2.55 11.24
CA ARG A 182 -19.12 3.91 11.61
C ARG A 182 -17.61 4.07 11.66
N ASP A 183 -16.89 2.96 11.82
CA ASP A 183 -15.45 2.90 11.98
C ASP A 183 -14.76 2.68 10.64
N GLY A 184 -15.52 2.30 9.60
CA GLY A 184 -15.07 2.12 8.22
C GLY A 184 -14.98 0.66 7.78
N GLN A 185 -15.30 -0.29 8.66
CA GLN A 185 -15.22 -1.72 8.36
C GLN A 185 -16.46 -2.17 7.59
N TYR A 186 -16.28 -2.98 6.56
CA TYR A 186 -17.41 -3.55 5.85
C TYR A 186 -18.09 -4.64 6.69
N ILE A 187 -19.42 -4.66 6.66
CA ILE A 187 -20.26 -5.65 7.32
C ILE A 187 -21.25 -6.28 6.34
N ASN A 188 -21.53 -7.56 6.54
CA ASN A 188 -22.60 -8.24 5.80
C ASN A 188 -23.99 -7.93 6.42
N TYR A 189 -25.04 -8.47 5.81
CA TYR A 189 -26.43 -8.31 6.29
C TYR A 189 -26.67 -8.84 7.73
N GLN A 190 -25.78 -9.69 8.25
CA GLN A 190 -25.83 -10.21 9.62
C GLN A 190 -25.03 -9.33 10.61
N GLY A 191 -24.41 -8.24 10.13
CA GLY A 191 -23.55 -7.37 10.94
C GLY A 191 -22.15 -7.93 11.20
N GLN A 192 -21.72 -8.97 10.48
CA GLN A 192 -20.39 -9.55 10.63
C GLN A 192 -19.39 -8.84 9.75
N ILE A 193 -18.22 -8.50 10.32
CA ILE A 193 -17.12 -7.86 9.59
C ILE A 193 -16.67 -8.74 8.41
N GLN A 194 -16.56 -8.12 7.25
CA GLN A 194 -16.00 -8.69 6.04
C GLN A 194 -14.73 -7.93 5.70
N LYS A 195 -13.61 -8.65 5.55
CA LYS A 195 -12.31 -8.09 5.13
C LYS A 195 -11.88 -8.54 3.74
N GLU A 196 -12.52 -9.59 3.24
CA GLU A 196 -12.10 -10.24 2.01
C GLU A 196 -13.32 -10.64 1.20
N ILE A 197 -13.14 -10.74 -0.12
CA ILE A 197 -14.12 -11.30 -1.03
C ILE A 197 -13.45 -12.30 -1.97
N VAL A 198 -14.18 -13.35 -2.31
CA VAL A 198 -13.76 -14.34 -3.30
C VAL A 198 -14.41 -13.99 -4.64
N VAL A 199 -13.59 -13.83 -5.66
CA VAL A 199 -14.00 -13.46 -7.02
C VAL A 199 -13.55 -14.56 -7.97
N LYS A 200 -14.44 -14.97 -8.90
CA LYS A 200 -14.05 -15.88 -9.98
C LYS A 200 -13.03 -15.16 -10.86
N TYR A 201 -11.85 -15.75 -11.02
CA TYR A 201 -10.82 -15.19 -11.87
C TYR A 201 -11.02 -15.66 -13.31
N ASP A 202 -11.29 -16.95 -13.49
CA ASP A 202 -11.65 -17.59 -14.75
C ASP A 202 -12.59 -18.79 -14.48
N ASP A 203 -12.87 -19.58 -15.51
CA ASP A 203 -13.79 -20.71 -15.41
C ASP A 203 -13.26 -21.82 -14.47
N GLN A 204 -11.97 -21.79 -14.12
CA GLN A 204 -11.29 -22.86 -13.36
C GLN A 204 -10.86 -22.43 -11.96
N SER A 205 -10.76 -21.12 -11.70
CA SER A 205 -10.14 -20.60 -10.50
C SER A 205 -10.85 -19.38 -9.93
N SER A 206 -10.69 -19.21 -8.63
CA SER A 206 -11.13 -18.01 -7.91
C SER A 206 -9.95 -17.44 -7.16
N ARG A 207 -9.96 -16.13 -7.00
CA ARG A 207 -8.98 -15.38 -6.22
C ARG A 207 -9.67 -14.70 -5.06
N LYS A 208 -8.93 -14.58 -3.98
CA LYS A 208 -9.36 -13.89 -2.77
C LYS A 208 -8.68 -12.52 -2.75
N TYR A 209 -9.47 -11.48 -2.51
CA TYR A 209 -9.03 -10.10 -2.47
C TYR A 209 -9.41 -9.46 -1.15
N GLU A 210 -8.51 -8.65 -0.60
CA GLU A 210 -8.80 -7.76 0.51
C GLU A 210 -9.80 -6.69 0.05
N LEU A 211 -10.79 -6.38 0.87
CA LEU A 211 -11.66 -5.23 0.64
C LEU A 211 -10.88 -3.95 0.94
N PHE A 212 -11.27 -2.84 0.33
CA PHE A 212 -10.57 -1.57 0.49
C PHE A 212 -11.37 -0.66 1.41
N GLU A 213 -10.97 -0.57 2.68
CA GLU A 213 -11.71 0.17 3.70
C GLU A 213 -11.23 1.62 3.88
N VAL A 214 -12.07 2.44 4.51
CA VAL A 214 -11.75 3.84 4.81
C VAL A 214 -11.93 4.09 6.31
N TYR A 215 -10.81 4.24 7.01
CA TYR A 215 -10.76 4.42 8.46
C TYR A 215 -10.60 5.89 8.84
N GLN A 216 -11.18 6.27 9.98
CA GLN A 216 -10.80 7.50 10.68
C GLN A 216 -9.45 7.31 11.39
N SER A 217 -8.60 8.35 11.40
CA SER A 217 -7.27 8.30 12.04
C SER A 217 -7.30 7.84 13.50
N SER A 218 -8.32 8.24 14.28
CA SER A 218 -8.46 7.81 15.68
C SER A 218 -8.67 6.30 15.81
N PHE A 219 -9.51 5.71 14.96
CA PHE A 219 -9.77 4.27 14.95
C PHE A 219 -8.52 3.49 14.51
N ALA A 220 -7.89 3.94 13.42
CA ALA A 220 -6.69 3.29 12.87
C ALA A 220 -5.51 3.27 13.86
N LYS A 221 -5.32 4.35 14.64
CA LYS A 221 -4.30 4.40 15.71
C LYS A 221 -4.60 3.46 16.87
N ALA A 222 -5.86 3.39 17.30
CA ALA A 222 -6.27 2.55 18.42
C ALA A 222 -6.28 1.06 18.08
N ASN A 223 -6.44 0.71 16.80
CA ASN A 223 -6.66 -0.65 16.33
C ASN A 223 -5.69 -1.02 15.20
N PHE A 224 -4.38 -0.81 15.38
CA PHE A 224 -3.38 -1.05 14.34
C PHE A 224 -3.41 -2.47 13.74
N ASN A 225 -3.90 -3.46 14.49
CA ASN A 225 -4.05 -4.84 14.05
C ASN A 225 -5.13 -5.03 12.96
N VAL A 226 -5.95 -4.01 12.70
CA VAL A 226 -6.94 -4.06 11.61
C VAL A 226 -6.35 -3.66 10.26
N LEU A 227 -5.21 -2.96 10.25
CA LEU A 227 -4.59 -2.38 9.06
C LEU A 227 -3.74 -3.43 8.33
N ASP A 228 -4.25 -3.87 7.17
CA ASP A 228 -3.55 -4.75 6.23
C ASP A 228 -2.85 -3.93 5.14
N THR A 229 -3.06 -4.23 3.86
CA THR A 229 -2.51 -3.47 2.74
C THR A 229 -3.58 -2.86 1.84
N SER A 230 -4.83 -2.79 2.29
CA SER A 230 -5.97 -2.35 1.47
C SER A 230 -6.83 -1.35 2.24
N PHE A 231 -6.30 -0.15 2.47
CA PHE A 231 -7.01 0.86 3.27
C PHE A 231 -6.67 2.31 2.92
N MET A 232 -7.60 3.21 3.24
CA MET A 232 -7.35 4.64 3.38
C MET A 232 -7.58 5.08 4.82
N ILE A 233 -6.76 6.02 5.28
CA ILE A 233 -6.95 6.75 6.53
C ILE A 233 -7.25 8.20 6.21
N GLN A 234 -8.35 8.70 6.77
CA GLN A 234 -8.68 10.12 6.82
C GLN A 234 -8.08 10.70 8.11
N GLY A 235 -7.06 11.55 7.95
CA GLY A 235 -6.34 12.16 9.06
C GLY A 235 -6.45 13.67 9.06
N SER A 236 -6.29 14.28 10.23
CA SER A 236 -6.17 15.72 10.34
C SER A 236 -5.41 16.12 11.60
N PHE A 237 -4.56 17.13 11.48
CA PHE A 237 -3.95 17.77 12.64
C PHE A 237 -4.79 18.96 13.10
N GLY A 238 -5.03 19.01 14.41
CA GLY A 238 -5.62 20.17 15.06
C GLY A 238 -4.66 21.36 15.10
N MET A 239 -5.19 22.54 15.40
CA MET A 239 -4.43 23.80 15.45
C MET A 239 -3.22 23.76 16.40
N PHE A 240 -3.35 23.04 17.52
CA PHE A 240 -2.33 22.93 18.58
C PHE A 240 -1.92 21.48 18.87
N GLY A 241 -2.17 20.56 17.94
CA GLY A 241 -1.94 19.13 18.12
C GLY A 241 -0.50 18.70 17.80
N SER A 242 -0.20 17.42 18.13
CA SER A 242 0.94 16.71 17.56
C SER A 242 0.92 16.90 16.04
N GLN A 243 2.05 17.28 15.46
CA GLN A 243 2.21 17.40 14.00
C GLN A 243 2.65 16.09 13.36
N LYS A 244 2.45 14.99 14.07
CA LYS A 244 2.87 13.65 13.69
C LYS A 244 1.78 12.63 14.01
N ASP A 245 1.47 11.82 13.01
CA ASP A 245 0.63 10.63 13.09
C ASP A 245 1.43 9.41 12.66
N GLN A 246 1.21 8.27 13.31
CA GLN A 246 1.84 6.99 12.98
C GLN A 246 0.79 5.89 12.82
N PHE A 247 0.97 5.05 11.80
CA PHE A 247 0.08 3.94 11.48
C PHE A 247 0.90 2.70 11.14
N THR A 248 0.74 1.66 11.93
CA THR A 248 1.42 0.38 11.75
C THR A 248 0.49 -0.57 11.00
N PHE A 249 0.98 -1.20 9.94
CA PHE A 249 0.21 -2.09 9.08
C PHE A 249 0.99 -3.36 8.76
N THR A 250 0.29 -4.43 8.39
CA THR A 250 0.89 -5.76 8.15
C THR A 250 0.49 -6.31 6.79
N SER A 251 1.45 -6.79 6.01
CA SER A 251 1.15 -7.43 4.73
C SER A 251 0.64 -8.86 4.94
N ASN A 252 -0.53 -9.21 4.39
CA ASN A 252 -1.07 -10.58 4.47
C ASN A 252 -0.48 -11.53 3.40
N SER A 253 0.29 -11.00 2.45
CA SER A 253 0.90 -11.76 1.37
C SER A 253 2.30 -11.24 1.00
N ASP A 254 3.03 -12.03 0.21
CA ASP A 254 4.21 -11.52 -0.49
C ASP A 254 3.73 -10.68 -1.66
N GLN A 255 3.93 -9.36 -1.62
CA GLN A 255 3.34 -8.43 -2.60
C GLN A 255 4.11 -7.11 -2.69
N PHE A 256 3.80 -6.33 -3.72
CA PHE A 256 4.13 -4.90 -3.73
C PHE A 256 3.05 -4.13 -2.98
N VAL A 257 3.45 -3.09 -2.27
CA VAL A 257 2.54 -2.17 -1.59
C VAL A 257 2.82 -0.76 -2.06
N THR A 258 1.79 -0.07 -2.54
CA THR A 258 1.82 1.34 -2.90
C THR A 258 1.25 2.14 -1.73
N ILE A 259 2.03 3.06 -1.20
CA ILE A 259 1.63 3.98 -0.12
C ILE A 259 1.63 5.38 -0.72
N ILE A 260 0.55 6.13 -0.58
CA ILE A 260 0.45 7.51 -1.07
C ILE A 260 -0.16 8.42 -0.01
N LEU A 261 0.36 9.64 0.08
CA LEU A 261 -0.12 10.66 0.99
C LEU A 261 -0.60 11.87 0.19
N ILE A 262 -1.91 12.11 0.25
CA ILE A 262 -2.57 13.19 -0.47
C ILE A 262 -3.01 14.25 0.53
N PRO A 263 -2.46 15.47 0.49
CA PRO A 263 -3.05 16.59 1.22
C PRO A 263 -4.44 16.88 0.67
N GLU A 264 -5.41 17.17 1.52
CA GLU A 264 -6.76 17.54 1.03
C GLU A 264 -6.84 19.00 0.59
N LYS A 265 -5.84 19.81 0.96
CA LYS A 265 -5.84 21.26 0.73
C LYS A 265 -4.49 21.73 0.21
N SER A 266 -4.53 22.64 -0.76
CA SER A 266 -3.38 23.07 -1.57
C SER A 266 -2.23 23.73 -0.80
N LEU A 267 -2.49 24.21 0.42
CA LEU A 267 -1.57 25.02 1.22
C LEU A 267 -0.92 24.25 2.39
N ASP A 268 -1.13 22.94 2.44
CA ASP A 268 -0.43 22.05 3.35
C ASP A 268 0.65 21.27 2.64
N SER A 269 1.79 21.16 3.30
CA SER A 269 2.87 20.26 2.93
C SER A 269 3.07 19.25 4.05
N PHE A 270 3.07 17.98 3.66
CA PHE A 270 3.32 16.86 4.55
C PHE A 270 4.58 16.13 4.11
N LYS A 271 5.23 15.49 5.06
CA LYS A 271 6.30 14.53 4.85
C LYS A 271 5.76 13.14 5.17
N LEU A 272 6.06 12.19 4.29
CA LEU A 272 5.75 10.77 4.46
C LEU A 272 7.04 10.04 4.81
N SER A 273 7.06 9.32 5.93
CA SER A 273 8.23 8.51 6.32
C SER A 273 7.81 7.06 6.52
N LEU A 274 8.73 6.15 6.19
CA LEU A 274 8.54 4.72 6.38
C LEU A 274 9.54 4.21 7.42
N LEU A 275 9.03 3.50 8.41
CA LEU A 275 9.80 3.00 9.55
C LEU A 275 9.71 1.47 9.63
N ASP A 276 10.78 0.83 10.08
CA ASP A 276 10.77 -0.59 10.42
C ASP A 276 10.09 -0.85 11.79
N VAL A 277 10.02 -2.12 12.20
CA VAL A 277 9.39 -2.52 13.47
C VAL A 277 10.17 -2.07 14.72
N GLN A 278 11.45 -1.69 14.57
CA GLN A 278 12.26 -1.07 15.61
C GLN A 278 12.17 0.46 15.59
N SER A 279 11.27 1.04 14.78
CA SER A 279 11.13 2.48 14.56
C SER A 279 12.35 3.15 13.92
N ASN A 280 13.23 2.39 13.26
CA ASN A 280 14.30 2.96 12.46
C ASN A 280 13.72 3.50 11.15
N LEU A 281 14.21 4.66 10.72
CA LEU A 281 13.86 5.24 9.43
C LEU A 281 14.41 4.37 8.29
N ILE A 282 13.51 3.88 7.43
CA ILE A 282 13.86 3.24 6.16
C ILE A 282 14.16 4.32 5.14
N ASP A 283 13.21 5.24 4.92
CA ASP A 283 13.34 6.41 4.06
C ASP A 283 12.21 7.42 4.32
N SER A 284 12.32 8.63 3.76
CA SER A 284 11.27 9.64 3.77
C SER A 284 11.12 10.37 2.44
N ALA A 285 9.88 10.70 2.12
CA ALA A 285 9.44 11.45 0.96
C ALA A 285 8.91 12.83 1.39
N SER A 286 9.48 13.89 0.83
CA SER A 286 9.14 15.29 1.09
C SER A 286 9.55 16.15 -0.11
N ASN A 287 8.61 16.41 -0.99
CA ASN A 287 8.77 17.04 -2.29
C ASN A 287 7.82 18.25 -2.40
N SER A 288 8.29 19.33 -3.04
CA SER A 288 7.49 20.55 -3.22
C SER A 288 6.55 20.51 -4.43
N GLY A 289 6.68 19.51 -5.31
CA GLY A 289 5.93 19.44 -6.57
C GLY A 289 5.25 18.11 -6.86
N LEU A 290 5.65 17.03 -6.17
CA LEU A 290 5.12 15.68 -6.39
C LEU A 290 4.29 15.24 -5.20
N ILE A 291 3.38 14.30 -5.44
CA ILE A 291 2.66 13.63 -4.36
C ILE A 291 3.57 12.61 -3.70
N GLU A 292 3.60 12.62 -2.37
CA GLU A 292 4.44 11.72 -1.61
C GLU A 292 3.95 10.29 -1.73
N HIS A 293 4.85 9.40 -2.11
CA HIS A 293 4.54 7.99 -2.22
C HIS A 293 5.76 7.10 -1.98
N PHE A 294 5.47 5.87 -1.61
CA PHE A 294 6.39 4.73 -1.60
C PHE A 294 5.79 3.59 -2.39
N ILE A 295 6.63 2.85 -3.11
CA ILE A 295 6.28 1.51 -3.59
C ILE A 295 7.33 0.55 -3.05
N ILE A 296 6.88 -0.48 -2.35
CA ILE A 296 7.73 -1.34 -1.53
C ILE A 296 7.38 -2.81 -1.75
N GLN A 297 8.38 -3.67 -1.82
CA GLN A 297 8.18 -5.11 -1.83
C GLN A 297 8.13 -5.63 -0.39
N MET A 298 7.00 -6.18 0.02
CA MET A 298 6.78 -6.70 1.37
C MET A 298 6.58 -8.21 1.37
N LYS A 299 6.99 -8.84 2.48
CA LYS A 299 6.75 -10.25 2.77
C LYS A 299 5.49 -10.45 3.58
N LYS A 300 4.86 -11.61 3.45
CA LYS A 300 3.74 -12.02 4.29
C LYS A 300 4.12 -11.95 5.78
N GLY A 301 3.28 -11.33 6.59
CA GLY A 301 3.48 -11.10 8.01
C GLY A 301 4.47 -9.97 8.32
N GLN A 302 5.06 -9.32 7.30
CA GLN A 302 5.93 -8.18 7.52
C GLN A 302 5.10 -6.98 7.95
N GLN A 303 5.54 -6.34 9.03
CA GLN A 303 4.95 -5.14 9.58
C GLN A 303 5.87 -3.94 9.31
N LEU A 304 5.27 -2.81 8.97
CA LEU A 304 5.95 -1.51 8.81
C LEU A 304 5.10 -0.42 9.43
N THR A 305 5.73 0.71 9.75
CA THR A 305 5.03 1.89 10.26
C THR A 305 5.17 3.05 9.30
N ILE A 306 4.04 3.63 8.93
CA ILE A 306 3.97 4.88 8.18
C ILE A 306 3.89 6.02 9.18
N GLN A 307 4.71 7.04 9.00
CA GLN A 307 4.65 8.28 9.74
C GLN A 307 4.30 9.43 8.80
N VAL A 308 3.28 10.20 9.18
CA VAL A 308 2.84 11.41 8.50
C VAL A 308 3.22 12.59 9.38
N ASP A 309 4.05 13.48 8.86
CA ASP A 309 4.46 14.72 9.54
C ASP A 309 3.90 15.92 8.77
N LEU A 310 3.24 16.83 9.46
CA LEU A 310 2.96 18.15 8.88
C LEU A 310 4.24 18.98 8.88
N GLN A 311 4.68 19.45 7.71
CA GLN A 311 5.87 20.30 7.60
C GLN A 311 5.51 21.77 7.62
N ILE A 312 4.58 22.16 6.76
CA ILE A 312 4.16 23.54 6.57
C ILE A 312 2.65 23.55 6.38
N SER A 313 1.99 24.54 6.97
CA SER A 313 0.59 24.80 6.73
C SER A 313 0.34 26.30 6.75
N MET A 314 -0.16 26.83 5.64
CA MET A 314 -0.57 28.24 5.56
C MET A 314 -2.08 28.43 5.79
N GLN A 315 -2.76 27.41 6.32
CA GLN A 315 -4.20 27.45 6.55
C GLN A 315 -4.57 27.37 8.04
N PHE A 316 -5.59 28.12 8.41
CA PHE A 316 -6.05 28.28 9.80
C PHE A 316 -6.99 27.17 10.28
N PHE A 317 -7.67 26.46 9.37
CA PHE A 317 -8.67 25.46 9.71
C PHE A 317 -8.03 24.08 9.96
N SER A 318 -8.63 23.02 9.42
CA SER A 318 -8.10 21.67 9.48
C SER A 318 -6.93 21.47 8.52
N LYS A 319 -5.96 20.66 8.96
CA LYS A 319 -4.78 20.26 8.18
C LYS A 319 -4.93 18.80 7.82
N SER A 320 -5.84 18.54 6.88
CA SER A 320 -6.33 17.19 6.57
C SER A 320 -5.57 16.54 5.42
N TYR A 321 -5.44 15.22 5.52
CA TYR A 321 -4.75 14.40 4.54
C TYR A 321 -5.45 13.04 4.39
N ARG A 322 -5.14 12.38 3.29
CA ARG A 322 -5.54 11.01 2.98
C ARG A 322 -4.29 10.17 2.85
N LEU A 323 -4.12 9.20 3.73
CA LEU A 323 -3.07 8.18 3.60
C LEU A 323 -3.70 6.94 3.00
N ILE A 324 -3.21 6.48 1.86
CA ILE A 324 -3.79 5.38 1.10
C ILE A 324 -2.71 4.31 0.93
N VAL A 325 -3.06 3.05 1.22
CA VAL A 325 -2.19 1.88 1.14
C VAL A 325 -2.88 0.83 0.28
N VAL A 326 -2.21 0.35 -0.77
CA VAL A 326 -2.76 -0.59 -1.77
C VAL A 326 -1.75 -1.72 -1.99
N GLY A 327 -2.15 -2.95 -1.69
CA GLY A 327 -1.38 -4.17 -1.92
C GLY A 327 -1.67 -4.78 -3.30
N SER A 328 -0.67 -5.36 -3.93
CA SER A 328 -0.79 -5.93 -5.29
C SER A 328 -1.35 -7.35 -5.34
N THR A 329 -1.45 -8.04 -4.20
CA THR A 329 -1.69 -9.49 -4.06
C THR A 329 -0.47 -10.38 -4.40
N ALA A 330 -0.52 -11.62 -3.88
CA ALA A 330 0.45 -12.67 -4.20
C ALA A 330 0.51 -13.05 -5.70
N HIS A 331 -0.53 -12.72 -6.48
CA HIS A 331 -0.62 -13.09 -7.90
C HIS A 331 0.13 -12.11 -8.81
N ASN A 332 0.31 -10.86 -8.37
CA ASN A 332 0.95 -9.79 -9.12
C ASN A 332 2.18 -9.25 -8.35
N ASN A 333 3.11 -10.16 -8.04
CA ASN A 333 4.37 -9.86 -7.33
C ASN A 333 5.60 -10.05 -8.25
N PHE A 334 5.46 -9.63 -9.50
CA PHE A 334 6.54 -9.63 -10.50
C PHE A 334 6.82 -8.21 -10.99
N ASN A 335 8.10 -7.93 -11.27
CA ASN A 335 8.55 -6.68 -11.86
C ASN A 335 9.94 -6.86 -12.52
N LYS A 336 10.18 -6.19 -13.65
CA LYS A 336 11.49 -6.11 -14.33
C LYS A 336 12.16 -4.73 -14.25
N VAL A 337 11.53 -3.76 -13.59
CA VAL A 337 12.06 -2.41 -13.42
C VAL A 337 13.37 -2.45 -12.64
N ASN A 338 14.36 -1.76 -13.19
CA ASN A 338 15.62 -1.46 -12.53
C ASN A 338 15.99 0.01 -12.74
N GLY A 339 16.90 0.51 -11.91
CA GLY A 339 17.41 1.87 -12.00
C GLY A 339 17.83 2.43 -10.64
N SER A 340 18.40 3.62 -10.63
CA SER A 340 18.89 4.28 -9.40
C SER A 340 17.78 4.62 -8.38
N HIS A 341 16.53 4.66 -8.83
CA HIS A 341 15.33 4.91 -8.03
C HIS A 341 14.86 3.70 -7.22
N VAL A 342 15.36 2.50 -7.50
CA VAL A 342 15.07 1.30 -6.70
C VAL A 342 16.18 1.13 -5.67
N LYS A 343 15.83 1.23 -4.39
CA LYS A 343 16.75 1.14 -3.25
C LYS A 343 16.54 -0.15 -2.47
N LYS A 344 17.59 -0.49 -1.70
CA LYS A 344 17.66 -1.66 -0.82
C LYS A 344 17.79 -1.18 0.62
N TYR A 345 17.07 -1.82 1.54
CA TYR A 345 17.22 -1.63 2.97
C TYR A 345 17.34 -2.98 3.67
N ASN A 346 18.31 -3.12 4.58
CA ASN A 346 18.55 -4.37 5.29
C ASN A 346 17.85 -4.34 6.64
N ILE A 347 16.80 -5.15 6.79
CA ILE A 347 16.07 -5.27 8.06
C ILE A 347 16.73 -6.38 8.88
N THR A 348 17.13 -6.05 10.11
CA THR A 348 17.69 -7.02 11.05
C THR A 348 16.61 -7.44 12.04
N THR A 349 16.10 -8.66 11.93
CA THR A 349 15.15 -9.18 12.92
C THR A 349 15.87 -10.00 13.98
N GLN A 350 15.56 -9.74 15.25
CA GLN A 350 15.90 -10.64 16.36
C GLN A 350 14.69 -11.53 16.60
N PHE A 351 14.74 -12.78 16.15
CA PHE A 351 13.80 -13.78 16.63
C PHE A 351 14.31 -14.26 17.98
N ASN A 352 13.57 -13.99 19.06
CA ASN A 352 13.66 -14.84 20.23
C ASN A 352 13.05 -16.18 19.82
N GLN A 353 13.90 -17.20 19.61
CA GLN A 353 13.41 -18.57 19.50
C GLN A 353 12.76 -18.92 20.84
N PHE A 354 11.44 -19.07 20.84
CA PHE A 354 10.68 -19.62 21.98
C PHE A 354 10.98 -21.11 22.15
#